data_AF-A0A957DUT0-F1
#
_entry.id   AF-A0A957DUT0-F1
#
_cell.length_a   1.000
_cell.length_b   1.000
_cell.length_c   1.000
_cell.angle_alpha   90.00
_cell.angle_beta   90.00
_cell.angle_gamma   90.00
#
_symmetry.space_group_name_H-M   'P 1'
#
loop_
_entity.id
_entity.type
_entity.pdbx_description
1 polymer ?
#
loop_
_entity_poly.entity_id
_entity_poly.type
_entity_poly.pdbx_seq_one_letter_code
_entity_poly.pdbx_strand_id
1 'polypeptide(L)'
;VAAEGVSGCDPAYVTQDGDVMIVRPTGVDDTVNIQCAFDTAVSANLDVHFTSGTFHTAQIVVENFMGAFTGNGKYATRIENLPNLYVTPEDVIFEAPSAENPWPTLFAFIDGDFQIADLGVSIVGDEPTAGWTIFGIDPPLKEMAGGIYVLGTEAHVLVERVRITGEANPDAGFLYGYNLINATYFEGVIGAVPPPISGSFAVYDSVFRAVAAGTALDNLSGAEVIASRNKYFDSYYGAGGGGYVDSSITFSDNYVDAKFGVEFYDLYVEEFANTTLVIANNKFHGSDTAVGLYATFGDNMHCLLLDNKFQSEDGLDIFLGAATSNCFVVGDRLDVIDLGTNNVIIGRGNTISYE
;
A
#
# COMPACT_ATOMS: atom_id res chain seq x y z
N VAL A 1 29.06 3.74 -23.30
CA VAL A 1 28.44 3.94 -24.63
C VAL A 1 27.57 5.19 -24.51
N ALA A 2 27.40 6.00 -25.55
CA ALA A 2 26.56 7.19 -25.42
C ALA A 2 25.09 6.74 -25.36
N ALA A 3 24.32 7.25 -24.40
CA ALA A 3 22.90 6.94 -24.31
C ALA A 3 22.19 7.45 -25.58
N GLU A 4 21.34 6.61 -26.17
CA GLU A 4 20.62 6.94 -27.40
C GLU A 4 19.26 7.56 -27.07
N GLY A 5 18.80 8.49 -27.93
CA GLY A 5 17.45 9.05 -27.81
C GLY A 5 16.41 8.01 -28.21
N VAL A 6 15.32 7.92 -27.44
CA VAL A 6 14.24 6.97 -27.70
C VAL A 6 13.14 7.61 -28.55
N SER A 7 12.75 6.92 -29.62
CA SER A 7 11.70 7.41 -30.53
C SER A 7 10.36 7.55 -29.79
N GLY A 8 9.81 8.76 -29.78
CA GLY A 8 8.53 9.05 -29.13
C GLY A 8 8.65 9.72 -27.76
N CYS A 9 9.82 9.65 -27.12
CA CYS A 9 10.12 10.35 -25.87
C CYS A 9 10.93 11.62 -26.14
N ASP A 10 10.98 12.56 -25.18
CA ASP A 10 11.90 13.70 -25.27
C ASP A 10 13.34 13.23 -24.99
N PRO A 11 14.25 13.24 -25.98
CA PRO A 11 15.62 12.74 -25.81
C PRO A 11 16.46 13.58 -24.85
N ALA A 12 16.00 14.77 -24.45
CA ALA A 12 16.66 15.56 -23.41
C ALA A 12 16.46 14.98 -22.00
N TYR A 13 15.35 14.28 -21.78
CA TYR A 13 14.93 13.79 -20.47
C TYR A 13 14.85 12.27 -20.40
N VAL A 14 14.60 11.59 -21.53
CA VAL A 14 14.48 10.14 -21.61
C VAL A 14 15.51 9.61 -22.59
N THR A 15 16.39 8.74 -22.10
CA THR A 15 17.44 8.11 -22.91
C THR A 15 17.55 6.64 -22.57
N GLN A 16 17.92 5.80 -23.53
CA GLN A 16 18.19 4.39 -23.28
C GLN A 16 19.70 4.14 -23.15
N ASP A 17 20.12 3.40 -22.12
CA ASP A 17 21.48 2.88 -21.96
C ASP A 17 21.42 1.36 -21.75
N GLY A 18 21.64 0.61 -22.83
CA GLY A 18 21.47 -0.84 -22.83
C GLY A 18 20.03 -1.23 -22.51
N ASP A 19 19.85 -2.02 -21.46
CA ASP A 19 18.55 -2.56 -21.05
C ASP A 19 17.82 -1.65 -20.04
N VAL A 20 18.21 -0.37 -19.96
CA VAL A 20 17.68 0.60 -18.98
C VAL A 20 17.20 1.88 -19.65
N MET A 21 15.96 2.26 -19.38
CA MET A 21 15.38 3.56 -19.66
C MET A 21 15.75 4.55 -18.55
N ILE A 22 16.57 5.55 -18.86
CA ILE A 22 17.00 6.58 -17.93
C ILE A 22 16.10 7.81 -18.07
N VAL A 23 15.45 8.21 -16.97
CA VAL A 23 14.56 9.38 -16.91
C VAL A 23 15.19 10.49 -16.04
N ARG A 24 15.17 11.71 -16.55
CA ARG A 24 15.64 12.93 -15.88
C ARG A 24 14.48 13.89 -15.64
N PRO A 25 14.43 14.55 -14.48
CA PRO A 25 13.34 15.48 -14.19
C PRO A 25 13.48 16.73 -15.04
N THR A 26 12.36 17.23 -15.53
CA THR A 26 12.24 18.52 -16.23
C THR A 26 12.17 19.69 -15.26
N GLY A 27 11.78 19.44 -14.00
CA GLY A 27 11.48 20.45 -12.99
C GLY A 27 10.10 21.12 -13.15
N VAL A 28 9.28 20.60 -14.06
CA VAL A 28 7.87 20.97 -14.26
C VAL A 28 7.07 19.66 -14.35
N ASP A 29 6.19 19.51 -15.33
CA ASP A 29 5.44 18.29 -15.57
C ASP A 29 6.26 17.24 -16.34
N ASP A 30 6.51 16.10 -15.70
CA ASP A 30 7.24 14.95 -16.19
C ASP A 30 6.33 13.83 -16.71
N THR A 31 4.99 13.98 -16.64
CA THR A 31 4.02 12.91 -16.91
C THR A 31 4.27 12.22 -18.24
N VAL A 32 4.41 12.99 -19.33
CA VAL A 32 4.62 12.45 -20.68
C VAL A 32 5.96 11.70 -20.79
N ASN A 33 7.01 12.22 -20.15
CA ASN A 33 8.34 11.60 -20.20
C ASN A 33 8.38 10.29 -19.41
N ILE A 34 7.74 10.27 -18.24
CA ILE A 34 7.64 9.07 -17.41
C ILE A 34 6.79 8.00 -18.11
N GLN A 35 5.61 8.37 -18.60
CA GLN A 35 4.72 7.43 -19.30
C GLN A 35 5.44 6.84 -20.52
N CYS A 36 6.09 7.67 -21.34
CA CYS A 36 6.84 7.18 -22.51
C CYS A 36 7.97 6.21 -22.15
N ALA A 37 8.67 6.45 -21.03
CA ALA A 37 9.72 5.55 -20.57
C ALA A 37 9.15 4.19 -20.16
N PHE A 38 8.02 4.15 -19.44
CA PHE A 38 7.36 2.91 -19.07
C PHE A 38 6.76 2.19 -20.28
N ASP A 39 6.08 2.88 -21.19
CA ASP A 39 5.53 2.28 -22.41
C ASP A 39 6.63 1.61 -23.24
N THR A 40 7.78 2.29 -23.38
CA THR A 40 8.96 1.73 -24.06
C THR A 40 9.48 0.51 -23.30
N ALA A 41 9.64 0.62 -21.98
CA ALA A 41 10.17 -0.44 -21.14
C ALA A 41 9.31 -1.70 -21.15
N VAL A 42 7.98 -1.56 -21.12
CA VAL A 42 7.03 -2.68 -21.28
C VAL A 42 7.19 -3.32 -22.67
N SER A 43 7.27 -2.51 -23.73
CA SER A 43 7.36 -3.03 -25.11
C SER A 43 8.66 -3.79 -25.40
N ALA A 44 9.74 -3.45 -24.68
CA ALA A 44 11.09 -3.95 -24.92
C ALA A 44 11.67 -4.75 -23.75
N ASN A 45 10.89 -4.96 -22.68
CA ASN A 45 11.30 -5.65 -21.44
C ASN A 45 12.58 -5.04 -20.83
N LEU A 46 12.52 -3.74 -20.53
CA LEU A 46 13.62 -2.94 -19.99
C LEU A 46 13.34 -2.51 -18.55
N ASP A 47 14.40 -2.15 -17.84
CA ASP A 47 14.28 -1.45 -16.56
C ASP A 47 14.02 0.04 -16.77
N VAL A 48 13.44 0.70 -15.77
CA VAL A 48 13.26 2.16 -15.70
C VAL A 48 14.05 2.71 -14.51
N HIS A 49 14.97 3.64 -14.79
CA HIS A 49 15.81 4.28 -13.78
C HIS A 49 15.62 5.80 -13.77
N PHE A 50 15.16 6.32 -12.64
CA PHE A 50 15.05 7.75 -12.41
C PHE A 50 16.34 8.29 -11.80
N THR A 51 16.87 9.33 -12.44
CA THR A 51 18.01 10.08 -11.90
C THR A 51 17.64 10.84 -10.62
N SER A 52 18.63 11.43 -9.94
CA SER A 52 18.37 12.28 -8.77
C SER A 52 17.63 13.56 -9.18
N GLY A 53 16.71 14.01 -8.33
CA GLY A 53 15.93 15.24 -8.50
C GLY A 53 14.48 15.05 -8.07
N THR A 54 13.65 16.06 -8.34
CA THR A 54 12.21 16.03 -8.08
C THR A 54 11.48 15.97 -9.41
N PHE A 55 10.67 14.92 -9.58
CA PHE A 55 9.78 14.72 -10.71
C PHE A 55 8.38 15.16 -10.29
N HIS A 56 7.64 15.86 -11.15
CA HIS A 56 6.23 16.14 -10.90
C HIS A 56 5.36 15.47 -11.94
N THR A 57 4.33 14.75 -11.52
CA THR A 57 3.53 13.96 -12.46
C THR A 57 2.06 13.93 -12.08
N ALA A 58 1.21 13.80 -13.10
CA ALA A 58 -0.12 13.23 -12.94
C ALA A 58 -0.03 11.70 -12.82
N GLN A 59 -1.18 11.03 -12.89
CA GLN A 59 -1.23 9.58 -12.89
C GLN A 59 -0.35 8.98 -13.99
N ILE A 60 0.43 7.96 -13.63
CA ILE A 60 1.13 7.06 -14.51
C ILE A 60 0.46 5.69 -14.43
N VAL A 61 0.13 5.12 -15.58
CA VAL A 61 -0.47 3.79 -15.67
C VAL A 61 0.51 2.87 -16.39
N VAL A 62 0.78 1.70 -15.81
CA VAL A 62 1.73 0.75 -16.39
C VAL A 62 1.11 -0.64 -16.37
N GLU A 63 0.90 -1.21 -17.55
CA GLU A 63 0.32 -2.55 -17.70
C GLU A 63 1.42 -3.58 -17.94
N ASN A 64 1.36 -4.70 -17.21
CA ASN A 64 2.20 -5.87 -17.38
C ASN A 64 3.70 -5.53 -17.43
N PHE A 65 4.17 -4.73 -16.47
CA PHE A 65 5.57 -4.35 -16.38
C PHE A 65 6.43 -5.53 -15.91
N MET A 66 7.54 -5.76 -16.61
CA MET A 66 8.47 -6.85 -16.38
C MET A 66 9.89 -6.28 -16.24
N GLY A 67 10.30 -5.94 -15.03
CA GLY A 67 11.60 -5.27 -14.80
C GLY A 67 11.69 -4.50 -13.48
N ALA A 68 12.62 -3.56 -13.40
CA ALA A 68 12.84 -2.75 -12.21
C ALA A 68 12.53 -1.26 -12.46
N PHE A 69 11.79 -0.64 -11.54
CA PHE A 69 11.63 0.80 -11.41
C PHE A 69 12.48 1.30 -10.24
N THR A 70 13.58 1.98 -10.53
CA THR A 70 14.58 2.37 -9.53
C THR A 70 14.89 3.85 -9.51
N GLY A 71 15.27 4.39 -8.35
CA GLY A 71 15.86 5.72 -8.20
C GLY A 71 17.31 5.68 -7.73
N ASN A 72 17.86 6.83 -7.34
CA ASN A 72 19.20 6.97 -6.75
C ASN A 72 19.19 7.03 -5.20
N GLY A 73 18.08 6.65 -4.59
CA GLY A 73 17.84 6.64 -3.16
C GLY A 73 16.57 7.40 -2.79
N LYS A 74 15.86 6.93 -1.76
CA LYS A 74 14.54 7.46 -1.32
C LYS A 74 14.47 8.92 -0.86
N TYR A 75 15.61 9.58 -0.79
CA TYR A 75 15.72 11.02 -0.52
C TYR A 75 16.32 11.81 -1.69
N ALA A 76 16.95 11.13 -2.66
CA ALA A 76 17.63 11.73 -3.80
C ALA A 76 16.74 11.77 -5.05
N THR A 77 15.94 10.73 -5.26
CA THR A 77 14.91 10.66 -6.31
C THR A 77 13.55 10.84 -5.64
N ARG A 78 12.87 11.94 -5.93
CA ARG A 78 11.56 12.29 -5.35
C ARG A 78 10.53 12.47 -6.45
N ILE A 79 9.33 11.96 -6.26
CA ILE A 79 8.21 12.08 -7.19
C ILE A 79 7.07 12.73 -6.44
N GLU A 80 6.55 13.83 -6.98
CA GLU A 80 5.46 14.62 -6.41
C GLU A 80 4.28 14.64 -7.38
N ASN A 81 3.06 14.71 -6.85
CA ASN A 81 1.89 14.96 -7.70
C ASN A 81 1.92 16.40 -8.24
N LEU A 82 1.33 16.61 -9.41
CA LEU A 82 0.89 17.95 -9.82
C LEU A 82 -0.26 18.43 -8.91
N PRO A 83 -0.47 19.75 -8.76
CA PRO A 83 -1.54 20.28 -7.94
C PRO A 83 -2.92 20.09 -8.59
N ASN A 84 -3.94 19.81 -7.77
CA ASN A 84 -5.35 19.75 -8.17
C ASN A 84 -5.58 18.88 -9.42
N LEU A 85 -5.13 17.63 -9.35
CA LEU A 85 -5.21 16.67 -10.45
C LEU A 85 -6.66 16.40 -10.85
N TYR A 86 -6.93 16.46 -12.15
CA TYR A 86 -8.18 15.92 -12.67
C TYR A 86 -8.17 14.40 -12.52
N VAL A 87 -9.27 13.87 -12.01
CA VAL A 87 -9.54 12.44 -11.83
C VAL A 87 -10.98 12.18 -12.25
N THR A 88 -11.31 10.94 -12.59
CA THR A 88 -12.69 10.54 -12.88
C THR A 88 -13.56 10.79 -11.63
N PRO A 89 -14.61 11.61 -11.73
CA PRO A 89 -15.30 12.14 -10.55
C PRO A 89 -16.26 11.15 -9.88
N GLU A 90 -16.75 10.14 -10.59
CA GLU A 90 -17.75 9.21 -10.10
C GLU A 90 -17.33 7.77 -10.32
N ASP A 91 -17.46 6.96 -9.27
CA ASP A 91 -17.28 5.50 -9.27
C ASP A 91 -16.06 5.01 -10.06
N VAL A 92 -14.92 5.65 -9.74
CA VAL A 92 -13.67 5.52 -10.48
C VAL A 92 -13.20 4.07 -10.68
N ILE A 93 -13.56 3.17 -9.76
CA ILE A 93 -13.17 1.75 -9.77
C ILE A 93 -13.89 0.89 -10.82
N PHE A 94 -14.98 1.37 -11.43
CA PHE A 94 -15.75 0.56 -12.39
C PHE A 94 -15.05 0.37 -13.75
N GLU A 95 -14.11 1.24 -14.07
CA GLU A 95 -13.24 1.12 -15.25
C GLU A 95 -11.78 1.12 -14.79
N ALA A 96 -10.92 0.38 -15.51
CA ALA A 96 -9.49 0.35 -15.19
C ALA A 96 -8.86 1.76 -15.28
N PRO A 97 -7.80 2.06 -14.50
CA PRO A 97 -7.12 3.34 -14.63
C PRO A 97 -6.49 3.47 -16.03
N SER A 98 -6.64 4.64 -16.63
CA SER A 98 -6.06 4.98 -17.94
C SER A 98 -5.95 6.49 -18.09
N ALA A 99 -5.39 6.95 -19.21
CA ALA A 99 -5.39 8.38 -19.53
C ALA A 99 -6.82 8.95 -19.69
N GLU A 100 -7.75 8.13 -20.21
CA GLU A 100 -9.17 8.48 -20.37
C GLU A 100 -9.99 8.29 -19.09
N ASN A 101 -9.54 7.41 -18.19
CA ASN A 101 -10.14 7.15 -16.89
C ASN A 101 -9.11 7.36 -15.76
N PRO A 102 -8.70 8.61 -15.48
CA PRO A 102 -7.66 8.87 -14.51
C PRO A 102 -8.14 8.57 -13.09
N TRP A 103 -7.48 7.63 -12.41
CA TRP A 103 -7.76 7.39 -10.99
C TRP A 103 -7.05 8.42 -10.11
N PRO A 104 -7.54 8.62 -8.87
CA PRO A 104 -6.81 9.34 -7.82
C PRO A 104 -5.60 8.54 -7.31
N THR A 105 -4.68 8.16 -8.21
CA THR A 105 -3.42 7.50 -7.88
C THR A 105 -2.26 8.12 -8.65
N LEU A 106 -1.06 8.11 -8.06
CA LEU A 106 0.13 8.61 -8.76
C LEU A 106 0.74 7.56 -9.69
N PHE A 107 0.87 6.32 -9.20
CA PHE A 107 1.25 5.17 -10.02
C PHE A 107 0.19 4.06 -9.88
N ALA A 108 -0.29 3.56 -11.00
CA ALA A 108 -1.12 2.37 -11.10
C ALA A 108 -0.40 1.34 -11.97
N PHE A 109 0.13 0.28 -11.35
CA PHE A 109 0.64 -0.89 -12.03
C PHE A 109 -0.47 -1.93 -12.13
N ILE A 110 -0.76 -2.43 -13.32
CA ILE A 110 -1.78 -3.45 -13.56
C ILE A 110 -1.07 -4.72 -14.03
N ASP A 111 -1.12 -5.76 -13.21
CA ASP A 111 -0.38 -7.03 -13.40
C ASP A 111 1.15 -6.83 -13.53
N GLY A 112 1.89 -7.94 -13.66
CA GLY A 112 3.32 -7.96 -14.00
C GLY A 112 4.24 -8.57 -12.95
N ASP A 113 5.55 -8.56 -13.22
CA ASP A 113 6.62 -9.05 -12.35
C ASP A 113 7.71 -8.00 -12.27
N PHE A 114 7.71 -7.22 -11.19
CA PHE A 114 8.55 -6.04 -11.12
C PHE A 114 9.02 -5.67 -9.71
N GLN A 115 10.05 -4.85 -9.70
CA GLN A 115 10.61 -4.27 -8.49
C GLN A 115 10.46 -2.76 -8.48
N ILE A 116 10.16 -2.16 -7.33
CA ILE A 116 10.25 -0.72 -7.09
C ILE A 116 11.26 -0.47 -5.98
N ALA A 117 12.30 0.33 -6.25
CA ALA A 117 13.34 0.57 -5.26
C ALA A 117 13.95 1.98 -5.26
N ASP A 118 14.48 2.37 -4.10
CA ASP A 118 15.39 3.50 -3.95
C ASP A 118 14.83 4.85 -4.45
N LEU A 119 13.56 5.11 -4.18
CA LEU A 119 12.88 6.35 -4.55
C LEU A 119 11.88 6.82 -3.48
N GLY A 120 11.51 8.09 -3.56
CA GLY A 120 10.52 8.72 -2.70
C GLY A 120 9.30 9.17 -3.49
N VAL A 121 8.10 8.95 -2.94
CA VAL A 121 6.83 9.51 -3.42
C VAL A 121 6.29 10.46 -2.35
N SER A 122 5.89 11.66 -2.74
CA SER A 122 5.33 12.66 -1.84
C SER A 122 4.03 13.23 -2.43
N ILE A 123 2.92 13.02 -1.73
CA ILE A 123 1.66 13.68 -2.08
C ILE A 123 1.59 15.01 -1.34
N VAL A 124 1.49 16.09 -2.11
CA VAL A 124 1.58 17.46 -1.64
C VAL A 124 0.31 18.24 -1.96
N GLY A 125 -0.05 19.14 -1.04
CA GLY A 125 -1.18 20.05 -1.18
C GLY A 125 -2.41 19.60 -0.40
N ASP A 126 -3.21 20.59 0.00
CA ASP A 126 -4.45 20.41 0.78
C ASP A 126 -5.59 19.78 -0.02
N GLU A 127 -5.56 19.86 -1.34
CA GLU A 127 -6.56 19.28 -2.25
C GLU A 127 -5.80 18.72 -3.47
N PRO A 128 -5.15 17.56 -3.35
CA PRO A 128 -4.29 17.04 -4.41
C PRO A 128 -5.07 16.65 -5.67
N THR A 129 -6.38 16.41 -5.56
CA THR A 129 -7.28 16.12 -6.69
C THR A 129 -8.45 17.09 -6.76
N ALA A 130 -9.09 17.16 -7.93
CA ALA A 130 -10.25 18.00 -8.20
C ALA A 130 -11.57 17.50 -7.57
N GLY A 131 -11.58 16.31 -6.98
CA GLY A 131 -12.76 15.67 -6.40
C GLY A 131 -13.14 14.37 -7.09
N TRP A 132 -13.41 13.32 -6.31
CA TRP A 132 -13.89 12.02 -6.79
C TRP A 132 -14.78 11.33 -5.73
N THR A 133 -15.58 10.37 -6.15
CA THR A 133 -16.40 9.55 -5.25
C THR A 133 -16.13 8.06 -5.45
N ILE A 134 -16.36 7.30 -4.40
CA ILE A 134 -16.36 5.84 -4.40
C ILE A 134 -17.43 5.38 -3.41
N PHE A 135 -18.12 4.27 -3.72
CA PHE A 135 -19.13 3.68 -2.84
C PHE A 135 -20.24 4.65 -2.39
N GLY A 136 -20.56 5.65 -3.21
CA GLY A 136 -21.58 6.66 -2.90
C GLY A 136 -21.21 7.65 -1.79
N ILE A 137 -19.92 7.79 -1.46
CA ILE A 137 -19.43 8.81 -0.51
C ILE A 137 -19.63 10.22 -1.08
N ASP A 138 -20.25 11.12 -0.31
CA ASP A 138 -20.55 12.53 -0.62
C ASP A 138 -20.30 13.40 0.64
N PRO A 139 -19.64 14.58 0.58
CA PRO A 139 -19.08 15.27 -0.60
C PRO A 139 -17.90 14.53 -1.26
N PRO A 140 -17.54 14.86 -2.52
CA PRO A 140 -16.40 14.25 -3.20
C PRO A 140 -15.10 14.37 -2.40
N LEU A 141 -14.38 13.25 -2.33
CA LEU A 141 -13.04 13.15 -1.76
C LEU A 141 -12.06 13.94 -2.62
N LYS A 142 -11.16 14.69 -1.98
CA LYS A 142 -10.12 15.47 -2.69
C LYS A 142 -8.71 14.96 -2.44
N GLU A 143 -8.54 14.10 -1.45
CA GLU A 143 -7.33 13.36 -1.16
C GLU A 143 -6.96 12.40 -2.30
N MET A 144 -5.68 12.01 -2.35
CA MET A 144 -5.18 10.99 -3.26
C MET A 144 -5.52 9.62 -2.68
N ALA A 145 -6.13 8.72 -3.46
CA ALA A 145 -6.38 7.36 -3.02
C ALA A 145 -5.07 6.56 -2.89
N GLY A 146 -4.11 6.79 -3.80
CA GLY A 146 -2.91 5.98 -3.89
C GLY A 146 -1.61 6.69 -4.24
N GLY A 147 -0.55 6.34 -3.52
CA GLY A 147 0.82 6.61 -3.96
C GLY A 147 1.23 5.61 -5.04
N ILE A 148 1.28 4.33 -4.68
CA ILE A 148 1.59 3.21 -5.57
C ILE A 148 0.50 2.15 -5.44
N TYR A 149 -0.27 1.96 -6.50
CA TYR A 149 -1.26 0.90 -6.61
C TYR A 149 -0.71 -0.23 -7.48
N VAL A 150 -0.91 -1.46 -7.01
CA VAL A 150 -0.69 -2.70 -7.74
C VAL A 150 -2.05 -3.39 -7.84
N LEU A 151 -2.55 -3.47 -9.06
CA LEU A 151 -3.89 -3.88 -9.41
C LEU A 151 -3.87 -5.05 -10.39
N GLY A 152 -5.05 -5.59 -10.69
CA GLY A 152 -5.24 -6.59 -11.72
C GLY A 152 -5.66 -7.93 -11.15
N THR A 153 -5.15 -9.00 -11.74
CA THR A 153 -5.48 -10.39 -11.41
C THR A 153 -4.28 -11.20 -10.95
N GLU A 154 -3.07 -10.84 -11.37
CA GLU A 154 -1.84 -11.53 -10.95
C GLU A 154 -0.64 -10.58 -11.04
N ALA A 155 0.07 -10.38 -9.93
CA ALA A 155 1.33 -9.65 -9.93
C ALA A 155 2.36 -10.18 -8.92
N HIS A 156 3.63 -10.05 -9.28
CA HIS A 156 4.78 -10.38 -8.44
C HIS A 156 5.61 -9.11 -8.22
N VAL A 157 5.53 -8.54 -7.02
CA VAL A 157 6.05 -7.20 -6.77
C VAL A 157 6.92 -7.16 -5.53
N LEU A 158 8.13 -6.59 -5.70
CA LEU A 158 9.03 -6.24 -4.61
C LEU A 158 9.14 -4.72 -4.49
N VAL A 159 8.68 -4.16 -3.37
CA VAL A 159 8.89 -2.75 -3.01
C VAL A 159 9.95 -2.67 -1.92
N GLU A 160 11.09 -2.04 -2.17
CA GLU A 160 12.16 -1.96 -1.17
C GLU A 160 12.85 -0.60 -1.08
N ARG A 161 13.22 -0.22 0.15
CA ARG A 161 13.91 1.04 0.43
C ARG A 161 13.20 2.26 -0.19
N VAL A 162 11.87 2.28 -0.19
CA VAL A 162 11.10 3.45 -0.63
C VAL A 162 10.74 4.36 0.54
N ARG A 163 10.36 5.60 0.22
CA ARG A 163 9.72 6.50 1.17
C ARG A 163 8.45 7.06 0.55
N ILE A 164 7.31 6.83 1.17
CA ILE A 164 6.04 7.40 0.70
C ILE A 164 5.46 8.28 1.79
N THR A 165 5.13 9.52 1.45
CA THR A 165 4.65 10.51 2.40
C THR A 165 3.44 11.27 1.88
N GLY A 166 2.42 11.44 2.72
CA GLY A 166 1.40 12.47 2.53
C GLY A 166 1.61 13.64 3.50
N GLU A 167 0.53 14.36 3.75
CA GLU A 167 0.41 15.47 4.69
C GLU A 167 -0.84 15.27 5.55
N ALA A 168 -0.71 15.47 6.85
CA ALA A 168 -1.85 15.48 7.77
C ALA A 168 -2.61 16.79 7.61
N ASN A 169 -3.92 16.69 7.38
CA ASN A 169 -4.82 17.83 7.32
C ASN A 169 -6.19 17.44 7.93
N PRO A 170 -6.31 17.40 9.28
CA PRO A 170 -7.54 17.01 9.95
C PRO A 170 -8.69 18.00 9.72
N ASP A 171 -8.39 19.23 9.31
CA ASP A 171 -9.39 20.29 9.10
C ASP A 171 -9.96 20.30 7.67
N ALA A 172 -9.37 19.56 6.72
CA ALA A 172 -9.80 19.51 5.33
C ALA A 172 -11.05 18.64 5.07
N GLY A 173 -11.59 17.97 6.10
CA GLY A 173 -12.73 17.05 5.95
C GLY A 173 -12.38 15.73 5.24
N PHE A 174 -11.09 15.40 5.20
CA PHE A 174 -10.53 14.15 4.68
C PHE A 174 -10.98 12.93 5.47
N LEU A 175 -11.15 11.79 4.79
CA LEU A 175 -11.74 10.58 5.38
C LEU A 175 -10.98 10.12 6.63
N TYR A 176 -9.66 10.25 6.58
CA TYR A 176 -8.75 9.86 7.67
C TYR A 176 -7.90 11.03 8.18
N GLY A 177 -8.15 12.25 7.71
CA GLY A 177 -7.34 13.43 8.06
C GLY A 177 -5.97 13.51 7.38
N TYR A 178 -5.76 12.79 6.26
CA TYR A 178 -4.52 12.81 5.47
C TYR A 178 -4.82 13.03 3.99
N ASN A 179 -3.94 13.73 3.28
CA ASN A 179 -4.10 13.96 1.83
C ASN A 179 -3.77 12.72 0.96
N LEU A 180 -3.31 11.63 1.58
CA LEU A 180 -3.00 10.35 0.94
C LEU A 180 -3.63 9.22 1.75
N ILE A 181 -4.53 8.46 1.12
CA ILE A 181 -5.17 7.29 1.72
C ILE A 181 -4.15 6.16 1.80
N ASN A 182 -3.83 5.50 0.69
CA ASN A 182 -2.98 4.32 0.68
C ASN A 182 -1.59 4.62 0.11
N ALA A 183 -0.54 4.41 0.90
CA ALA A 183 0.82 4.63 0.44
C ALA A 183 1.23 3.58 -0.60
N THR A 184 1.08 2.30 -0.24
CA THR A 184 1.06 1.17 -1.19
C THR A 184 -0.24 0.40 -1.06
N TYR A 185 -0.78 -0.07 -2.17
CA TYR A 185 -1.98 -0.90 -2.20
C TYR A 185 -1.83 -2.09 -3.15
N PHE A 186 -2.13 -3.30 -2.69
CA PHE A 186 -2.18 -4.52 -3.50
C PHE A 186 -3.61 -5.06 -3.47
N GLU A 187 -4.31 -4.94 -4.59
CA GLU A 187 -5.76 -5.17 -4.61
C GLU A 187 -6.32 -5.60 -5.98
N GLY A 188 -7.24 -6.58 -5.96
CA GLY A 188 -8.12 -6.86 -7.10
C GLY A 188 -9.39 -6.02 -7.05
N VAL A 189 -9.43 -4.81 -7.63
CA VAL A 189 -10.61 -3.90 -7.54
C VAL A 189 -11.11 -3.36 -8.88
N ILE A 190 -10.56 -3.82 -10.00
CA ILE A 190 -10.97 -3.31 -11.31
C ILE A 190 -12.32 -3.93 -11.71
N GLY A 191 -13.33 -3.07 -11.88
CA GLY A 191 -14.65 -3.43 -12.42
C GLY A 191 -15.75 -3.59 -11.37
N ALA A 192 -17.01 -3.68 -11.83
CA ALA A 192 -18.19 -3.74 -10.97
C ALA A 192 -18.29 -5.02 -10.10
N VAL A 193 -17.66 -6.11 -10.55
CA VAL A 193 -17.51 -7.36 -9.79
C VAL A 193 -16.04 -7.73 -9.91
N PRO A 194 -15.17 -7.13 -9.08
CA PRO A 194 -13.75 -7.22 -9.32
C PRO A 194 -13.22 -8.62 -8.95
N PRO A 195 -12.44 -9.27 -9.81
CA PRO A 195 -11.77 -10.50 -9.46
C PRO A 195 -10.70 -10.23 -8.39
N PRO A 196 -10.42 -11.20 -7.49
CA PRO A 196 -9.32 -11.07 -6.56
C PRO A 196 -7.97 -11.10 -7.28
N ILE A 197 -6.97 -10.46 -6.69
CA ILE A 197 -5.58 -10.49 -7.17
C ILE A 197 -4.81 -11.64 -6.51
N SER A 198 -3.93 -12.26 -7.29
CA SER A 198 -3.04 -13.35 -6.88
C SER A 198 -1.56 -12.98 -7.05
N GLY A 199 -0.64 -13.87 -6.66
CA GLY A 199 0.80 -13.69 -6.86
C GLY A 199 1.53 -13.34 -5.56
N SER A 200 2.53 -12.46 -5.61
CA SER A 200 3.33 -12.12 -4.44
C SER A 200 3.55 -10.62 -4.29
N PHE A 201 3.37 -10.07 -3.09
CA PHE A 201 3.62 -8.66 -2.80
C PHE A 201 4.49 -8.50 -1.56
N ALA A 202 5.70 -7.97 -1.73
CA ALA A 202 6.64 -7.83 -0.63
C ALA A 202 7.11 -6.37 -0.48
N VAL A 203 7.09 -5.87 0.76
CA VAL A 203 7.48 -4.51 1.11
C VAL A 203 8.55 -4.54 2.20
N TYR A 204 9.75 -4.05 1.90
CA TYR A 204 10.89 -4.08 2.82
C TYR A 204 11.58 -2.74 3.04
N ASP A 205 12.10 -2.56 4.25
CA ASP A 205 13.08 -1.50 4.57
C ASP A 205 12.61 -0.08 4.18
N SER A 206 11.29 0.11 4.16
CA SER A 206 10.60 1.29 3.63
C SER A 206 10.04 2.18 4.74
N VAL A 207 9.68 3.41 4.38
CA VAL A 207 9.16 4.41 5.32
C VAL A 207 7.86 4.98 4.79
N PHE A 208 6.81 4.89 5.60
CA PHE A 208 5.49 5.45 5.36
C PHE A 208 5.22 6.53 6.40
N ARG A 209 4.73 7.71 5.98
CA ARG A 209 4.49 8.82 6.89
C ARG A 209 3.32 9.70 6.49
N ALA A 210 2.50 10.10 7.46
CA ALA A 210 1.38 11.03 7.23
C ALA A 210 0.45 10.50 6.12
N VAL A 211 0.01 9.24 6.29
CA VAL A 211 -0.86 8.52 5.36
C VAL A 211 -1.98 7.82 6.12
N ALA A 212 -3.11 7.58 5.48
CA ALA A 212 -4.16 6.79 6.11
C ALA A 212 -3.72 5.34 6.32
N ALA A 213 -3.24 4.64 5.29
CA ALA A 213 -2.70 3.29 5.39
C ALA A 213 -1.32 3.21 4.73
N GLY A 214 -0.34 2.67 5.45
CA GLY A 214 0.99 2.45 4.89
C GLY A 214 1.02 1.29 3.89
N THR A 215 0.48 0.14 4.28
CA THR A 215 0.42 -1.06 3.44
C THR A 215 -0.99 -1.63 3.44
N ALA A 216 -1.80 -1.22 2.47
CA ALA A 216 -3.17 -1.70 2.30
C ALA A 216 -3.20 -2.96 1.42
N LEU A 217 -4.11 -3.89 1.72
CA LEU A 217 -4.19 -5.23 1.14
C LEU A 217 -5.65 -5.67 1.06
N ASP A 218 -6.22 -5.78 -0.14
CA ASP A 218 -7.66 -6.08 -0.27
C ASP A 218 -7.95 -7.03 -1.45
N ASN A 219 -9.03 -7.83 -1.33
CA ASN A 219 -9.49 -8.79 -2.34
C ASN A 219 -8.39 -9.71 -2.90
N LEU A 220 -7.85 -10.58 -2.04
CA LEU A 220 -6.72 -11.46 -2.34
C LEU A 220 -7.18 -12.92 -2.50
N SER A 221 -6.64 -13.61 -3.51
CA SER A 221 -6.83 -15.05 -3.70
C SER A 221 -5.55 -15.72 -4.16
N GLY A 222 -5.05 -16.70 -3.43
CA GLY A 222 -3.79 -17.36 -3.78
C GLY A 222 -2.57 -16.45 -3.70
N ALA A 223 -2.58 -15.45 -2.81
CA ALA A 223 -1.53 -14.43 -2.72
C ALA A 223 -0.56 -14.68 -1.54
N GLU A 224 0.70 -14.32 -1.72
CA GLU A 224 1.72 -14.26 -0.66
C GLU A 224 2.16 -12.82 -0.41
N VAL A 225 1.94 -12.32 0.80
CA VAL A 225 2.25 -10.95 1.20
C VAL A 225 3.24 -10.91 2.34
N ILE A 226 4.29 -10.11 2.20
CA ILE A 226 5.28 -9.86 3.26
C ILE A 226 5.52 -8.37 3.42
N ALA A 227 5.18 -7.80 4.57
CA ALA A 227 5.57 -6.45 4.96
C ALA A 227 6.54 -6.52 6.14
N SER A 228 7.81 -6.21 5.91
CA SER A 228 8.83 -6.38 6.94
C SER A 228 9.91 -5.31 7.00
N ARG A 229 10.40 -5.03 8.21
CA ARG A 229 11.42 -4.00 8.49
C ARG A 229 11.04 -2.60 8.02
N ASN A 230 9.75 -2.33 7.91
CA ASN A 230 9.21 -1.03 7.54
C ASN A 230 9.03 -0.14 8.77
N LYS A 231 8.91 1.16 8.51
CA LYS A 231 8.61 2.16 9.53
C LYS A 231 7.39 2.97 9.13
N TYR A 232 6.37 2.93 9.97
CA TYR A 232 5.13 3.68 9.82
C TYR A 232 5.13 4.78 10.86
N PHE A 233 4.86 6.02 10.46
CA PHE A 233 4.89 7.19 11.34
C PHE A 233 3.71 8.09 11.06
N ASP A 234 3.00 8.53 12.10
CA ASP A 234 1.91 9.49 11.93
C ASP A 234 0.93 8.98 10.87
N SER A 235 0.46 7.75 11.06
CA SER A 235 -0.46 7.07 10.14
C SER A 235 -1.76 6.73 10.83
N TYR A 236 -2.86 6.63 10.08
CA TYR A 236 -4.10 6.12 10.64
C TYR A 236 -4.00 4.61 10.90
N TYR A 237 -3.53 3.86 9.90
CA TYR A 237 -3.27 2.42 9.90
C TYR A 237 -1.80 2.18 9.50
N GLY A 238 -1.12 1.24 10.16
CA GLY A 238 0.15 0.73 9.66
C GLY A 238 -0.05 -0.12 8.41
N ALA A 239 -0.80 -1.21 8.55
CA ALA A 239 -1.18 -2.10 7.45
C ALA A 239 -2.55 -2.73 7.68
N GLY A 240 -3.12 -3.38 6.67
CA GLY A 240 -4.39 -4.09 6.84
C GLY A 240 -5.24 -4.16 5.59
N GLY A 241 -6.45 -4.69 5.78
CA GLY A 241 -7.51 -4.76 4.78
C GLY A 241 -8.36 -6.02 4.93
N GLY A 242 -8.96 -6.49 3.84
CA GLY A 242 -9.95 -7.57 3.86
C GLY A 242 -10.06 -8.37 2.57
N GLY A 243 -10.76 -9.50 2.66
CA GLY A 243 -11.09 -10.31 1.49
C GLY A 243 -10.05 -11.35 1.11
N TYR A 244 -9.57 -12.16 2.07
CA TYR A 244 -8.47 -13.09 1.84
C TYR A 244 -8.93 -14.54 1.72
N VAL A 245 -8.58 -15.18 0.62
CA VAL A 245 -8.82 -16.60 0.39
C VAL A 245 -7.52 -17.25 -0.09
N ASP A 246 -7.21 -18.45 0.39
CA ASP A 246 -6.03 -19.22 -0.03
C ASP A 246 -4.71 -18.39 0.03
N SER A 247 -4.59 -17.47 0.99
CA SER A 247 -3.53 -16.46 1.01
C SER A 247 -2.65 -16.52 2.26
N SER A 248 -1.47 -15.92 2.21
CA SER A 248 -0.54 -15.82 3.35
C SER A 248 -0.10 -14.39 3.54
N ILE A 249 -0.32 -13.82 4.72
CA ILE A 249 0.03 -12.45 5.07
C ILE A 249 1.00 -12.48 6.25
N THR A 250 2.20 -11.96 6.05
CA THR A 250 3.22 -11.81 7.10
C THR A 250 3.56 -10.34 7.31
N PHE A 251 3.29 -9.84 8.51
CA PHE A 251 3.67 -8.50 8.97
C PHE A 251 4.71 -8.62 10.09
N SER A 252 5.98 -8.35 9.80
CA SER A 252 7.06 -8.67 10.75
C SER A 252 8.20 -7.67 10.88
N ASP A 253 8.80 -7.58 12.06
CA ASP A 253 9.97 -6.73 12.33
C ASP A 253 9.76 -5.23 12.01
N ASN A 254 8.50 -4.78 12.01
CA ASN A 254 8.17 -3.39 11.71
C ASN A 254 8.22 -2.50 12.96
N TYR A 255 8.41 -1.20 12.73
CA TYR A 255 8.13 -0.17 13.72
C TYR A 255 6.88 0.60 13.29
N VAL A 256 5.85 0.60 14.13
CA VAL A 256 4.53 1.15 13.82
C VAL A 256 4.18 2.21 14.86
N ASP A 257 4.16 3.45 14.41
CA ASP A 257 3.67 4.62 15.16
C ASP A 257 2.46 5.17 14.39
N ALA A 258 1.31 4.54 14.66
CA ALA A 258 0.05 4.75 13.95
C ALA A 258 -1.12 4.61 14.93
N LYS A 259 -2.24 5.27 14.64
CA LYS A 259 -3.46 5.20 15.45
C LYS A 259 -3.95 3.74 15.58
N PHE A 260 -3.92 3.00 14.49
CA PHE A 260 -4.18 1.57 14.44
C PHE A 260 -2.97 0.87 13.82
N GLY A 261 -2.49 -0.20 14.45
CA GLY A 261 -1.28 -0.86 14.00
C GLY A 261 -1.51 -1.72 12.75
N VAL A 262 -2.16 -2.87 12.92
CA VAL A 262 -2.64 -3.72 11.82
C VAL A 262 -4.09 -4.08 12.06
N GLU A 263 -4.95 -3.89 11.04
CA GLU A 263 -6.37 -4.27 11.12
C GLU A 263 -6.81 -5.15 9.96
N PHE A 264 -7.63 -6.15 10.28
CA PHE A 264 -8.26 -7.03 9.29
C PHE A 264 -9.76 -7.08 9.48
N TYR A 265 -10.52 -6.94 8.41
CA TYR A 265 -11.99 -6.89 8.43
C TYR A 265 -12.60 -7.61 7.23
N ASP A 266 -13.90 -7.91 7.32
CA ASP A 266 -14.62 -8.53 6.21
C ASP A 266 -14.86 -7.52 5.09
N LEU A 267 -14.30 -7.83 3.91
CA LEU A 267 -14.51 -7.10 2.67
C LEU A 267 -14.45 -8.10 1.51
N TYR A 268 -15.25 -7.91 0.46
CA TYR A 268 -15.34 -8.77 -0.73
C TYR A 268 -15.82 -10.22 -0.53
N VAL A 269 -15.53 -10.85 0.60
CA VAL A 269 -15.89 -12.23 0.95
C VAL A 269 -16.59 -12.27 2.30
N GLU A 270 -17.37 -13.34 2.54
CA GLU A 270 -18.07 -13.54 3.81
C GLU A 270 -17.12 -13.97 4.95
N GLU A 271 -16.04 -14.67 4.62
CA GLU A 271 -15.07 -15.18 5.59
C GLU A 271 -13.67 -15.32 4.96
N PHE A 272 -12.64 -15.21 5.80
CA PHE A 272 -11.28 -15.57 5.40
C PHE A 272 -11.15 -17.08 5.48
N ALA A 273 -10.70 -17.72 4.40
CA ALA A 273 -10.58 -19.18 4.33
C ALA A 273 -9.21 -19.59 3.80
N ASN A 274 -8.71 -20.73 4.29
CA ASN A 274 -7.39 -21.29 3.93
C ASN A 274 -6.26 -20.27 4.01
N THR A 275 -6.34 -19.34 4.97
CA THR A 275 -5.46 -18.18 5.03
C THR A 275 -4.55 -18.23 6.25
N THR A 276 -3.30 -17.84 6.05
CA THR A 276 -2.30 -17.70 7.11
C THR A 276 -2.05 -16.24 7.42
N LEU A 277 -2.18 -15.85 8.69
CA LEU A 277 -1.88 -14.53 9.21
C LEU A 277 -0.76 -14.63 10.24
N VAL A 278 0.37 -13.99 9.98
CA VAL A 278 1.52 -13.93 10.88
C VAL A 278 1.86 -12.48 11.18
N ILE A 279 1.75 -12.09 12.46
CA ILE A 279 2.13 -10.77 12.94
C ILE A 279 3.22 -10.97 13.99
N ALA A 280 4.47 -10.69 13.66
CA ALA A 280 5.60 -11.10 14.50
C ALA A 280 6.70 -10.05 14.69
N ASN A 281 7.26 -9.96 15.90
CA ASN A 281 8.43 -9.13 16.23
C ASN A 281 8.27 -7.64 15.93
N ASN A 282 7.03 -7.13 15.85
CA ASN A 282 6.78 -5.72 15.59
C ASN A 282 6.91 -4.88 16.86
N LYS A 283 7.11 -3.58 16.69
CA LYS A 283 7.06 -2.58 17.76
C LYS A 283 5.93 -1.61 17.45
N PHE A 284 4.87 -1.67 18.24
CA PHE A 284 3.74 -0.75 18.16
C PHE A 284 3.86 0.33 19.22
N HIS A 285 3.62 1.58 18.84
CA HIS A 285 3.72 2.75 19.69
C HIS A 285 2.53 3.66 19.47
N GLY A 286 1.89 4.12 20.55
CA GLY A 286 0.83 5.13 20.50
C GLY A 286 -0.46 4.72 19.79
N SER A 287 -0.71 3.42 19.61
CA SER A 287 -1.91 2.91 18.93
C SER A 287 -3.11 2.81 19.89
N ASP A 288 -4.28 3.21 19.40
CA ASP A 288 -5.59 2.95 20.02
C ASP A 288 -5.87 1.45 20.04
N THR A 289 -5.59 0.75 18.91
CA THR A 289 -5.53 -0.71 18.83
C THR A 289 -4.31 -1.11 17.99
N ALA A 290 -3.36 -1.85 18.56
CA ALA A 290 -2.16 -2.23 17.83
C ALA A 290 -2.39 -3.41 16.86
N VAL A 291 -3.17 -4.42 17.24
CA VAL A 291 -3.60 -5.50 16.33
C VAL A 291 -5.10 -5.73 16.48
N GLY A 292 -5.88 -5.44 15.43
CA GLY A 292 -7.33 -5.65 15.40
C GLY A 292 -7.73 -6.73 14.40
N LEU A 293 -8.28 -7.85 14.88
CA LEU A 293 -8.83 -8.90 14.04
C LEU A 293 -10.37 -8.85 14.11
N TYR A 294 -10.99 -8.13 13.18
CA TYR A 294 -12.44 -7.97 13.08
C TYR A 294 -13.08 -8.91 12.04
N ALA A 295 -12.27 -9.51 11.17
CA ALA A 295 -12.71 -10.42 10.13
C ALA A 295 -13.32 -11.72 10.68
N THR A 296 -14.18 -12.33 9.86
CA THR A 296 -14.78 -13.64 10.09
C THR A 296 -13.84 -14.73 9.61
N PHE A 297 -13.46 -15.65 10.51
CA PHE A 297 -12.57 -16.75 10.20
C PHE A 297 -13.36 -18.00 9.80
N GLY A 298 -13.16 -18.43 8.57
CA GLY A 298 -13.67 -19.68 8.02
C GLY A 298 -12.74 -20.87 8.26
N ASP A 299 -12.81 -21.84 7.35
CA ASP A 299 -12.04 -23.08 7.44
C ASP A 299 -10.52 -22.87 7.22
N ASN A 300 -9.73 -23.71 7.89
CA ASN A 300 -8.26 -23.79 7.75
C ASN A 300 -7.50 -22.47 7.95
N MET A 301 -7.97 -21.64 8.88
CA MET A 301 -7.26 -20.43 9.29
C MET A 301 -6.04 -20.75 10.18
N HIS A 302 -4.92 -20.09 9.89
CA HIS A 302 -3.71 -20.13 10.70
C HIS A 302 -3.37 -18.71 11.17
N CYS A 303 -3.64 -18.40 12.44
CA CYS A 303 -3.42 -17.07 13.01
C CYS A 303 -2.33 -17.12 14.09
N LEU A 304 -1.24 -16.38 13.89
CA LEU A 304 -0.08 -16.34 14.78
C LEU A 304 0.34 -14.90 15.08
N LEU A 305 0.26 -14.51 16.36
CA LEU A 305 0.77 -13.24 16.87
C LEU A 305 1.93 -13.53 17.81
N LEU A 306 3.16 -13.15 17.45
CA LEU A 306 4.38 -13.62 18.12
C LEU A 306 5.36 -12.50 18.47
N ASP A 307 5.69 -12.36 19.76
CA ASP A 307 6.74 -11.46 20.28
C ASP A 307 6.64 -10.01 19.80
N ASN A 308 5.40 -9.54 19.60
CA ASN A 308 5.13 -8.13 19.34
C ASN A 308 5.28 -7.33 20.65
N LYS A 309 5.81 -6.11 20.51
CA LYS A 309 6.06 -5.20 21.63
C LYS A 309 5.13 -4.02 21.52
N PHE A 310 4.41 -3.76 22.60
CA PHE A 310 3.41 -2.71 22.66
C PHE A 310 3.84 -1.62 23.64
N GLN A 311 3.71 -0.37 23.19
CA GLN A 311 4.04 0.84 23.96
C GLN A 311 2.87 1.82 23.85
N SER A 312 1.73 1.36 24.33
CA SER A 312 0.49 2.12 24.44
C SER A 312 0.26 2.46 25.92
N GLU A 313 0.00 3.74 26.24
CA GLU A 313 -0.37 4.12 27.62
C GLU A 313 -1.85 3.87 27.92
N ASP A 314 -2.73 4.01 26.92
CA ASP A 314 -4.20 4.00 27.08
C ASP A 314 -4.97 3.18 26.01
N GLY A 315 -4.30 2.68 24.98
CA GLY A 315 -4.87 1.86 23.91
C GLY A 315 -4.66 0.35 24.10
N LEU A 316 -5.40 -0.44 23.33
CA LEU A 316 -5.46 -1.89 23.36
C LEU A 316 -4.34 -2.53 22.53
N ASP A 317 -3.67 -3.55 23.08
CA ASP A 317 -2.62 -4.25 22.32
C ASP A 317 -3.25 -5.14 21.24
N ILE A 318 -4.21 -5.98 21.62
CA ILE A 318 -4.80 -6.98 20.73
C ILE A 318 -6.31 -7.06 20.93
N PHE A 319 -7.05 -6.96 19.83
CA PHE A 319 -8.47 -7.27 19.74
C PHE A 319 -8.69 -8.51 18.86
N LEU A 320 -9.30 -9.56 19.42
CA LEU A 320 -9.76 -10.73 18.70
C LEU A 320 -11.29 -10.71 18.65
N GLY A 321 -11.87 -10.41 17.48
CA GLY A 321 -13.31 -10.28 17.28
C GLY A 321 -14.07 -11.59 17.45
N ALA A 322 -15.40 -11.51 17.60
CA ALA A 322 -16.25 -12.64 17.95
C ALA A 322 -16.25 -13.78 16.91
N ALA A 323 -15.96 -13.46 15.65
CA ALA A 323 -15.88 -14.42 14.56
C ALA A 323 -14.45 -14.94 14.30
N THR A 324 -13.47 -14.56 15.13
CA THR A 324 -12.12 -15.12 15.07
C THR A 324 -12.04 -16.46 15.80
N SER A 325 -11.13 -17.32 15.37
CA SER A 325 -10.89 -18.58 16.06
C SER A 325 -9.46 -19.09 15.88
N ASN A 326 -9.03 -19.94 16.83
CA ASN A 326 -7.77 -20.68 16.77
C ASN A 326 -6.51 -19.81 16.58
N CYS A 327 -6.54 -18.54 17.00
CA CYS A 327 -5.36 -17.69 17.03
C CYS A 327 -4.39 -18.14 18.14
N PHE A 328 -3.10 -18.18 17.81
CA PHE A 328 -2.03 -18.42 18.77
C PHE A 328 -1.31 -17.09 19.06
N VAL A 329 -1.47 -16.58 20.27
CA VAL A 329 -0.91 -15.30 20.71
C VAL A 329 0.16 -15.54 21.76
N VAL A 330 1.38 -15.10 21.49
CA VAL A 330 2.52 -15.22 22.40
C VAL A 330 3.17 -13.87 22.60
N GLY A 331 3.21 -13.40 23.85
CA GLY A 331 3.87 -12.15 24.21
C GLY A 331 3.79 -11.91 25.72
N ASP A 332 4.61 -10.99 26.23
CA ASP A 332 4.64 -10.64 27.65
C ASP A 332 3.94 -9.31 27.91
N ARG A 333 3.14 -9.25 28.99
CA ARG A 333 2.38 -8.07 29.44
C ARG A 333 1.43 -7.49 28.41
N LEU A 334 0.69 -8.37 27.75
CA LEU A 334 -0.31 -8.01 26.76
C LEU A 334 -1.61 -7.53 27.43
N ASP A 335 -2.25 -6.51 26.87
CA ASP A 335 -3.67 -6.21 27.08
C ASP A 335 -4.51 -6.77 25.91
N VAL A 336 -5.33 -7.78 26.18
CA VAL A 336 -6.07 -8.52 25.16
C VAL A 336 -7.56 -8.56 25.46
N ILE A 337 -8.37 -8.16 24.48
CA ILE A 337 -9.80 -8.48 24.43
C ILE A 337 -9.97 -9.66 23.48
N ASP A 338 -10.48 -10.77 24.02
CA ASP A 338 -10.73 -11.99 23.26
C ASP A 338 -12.21 -12.33 23.28
N LEU A 339 -12.88 -12.05 22.18
CA LEU A 339 -14.28 -12.41 21.93
C LEU A 339 -14.41 -13.69 21.09
N GLY A 340 -13.28 -14.21 20.58
CA GLY A 340 -13.26 -15.32 19.65
C GLY A 340 -13.37 -16.69 20.34
N THR A 341 -13.13 -17.74 19.55
CA THR A 341 -13.25 -19.12 20.04
C THR A 341 -11.96 -19.91 19.89
N ASN A 342 -11.60 -20.69 20.91
CA ASN A 342 -10.39 -21.54 20.93
C ASN A 342 -9.06 -20.78 20.67
N ASN A 343 -9.03 -19.48 20.92
CA ASN A 343 -7.80 -18.71 20.90
C ASN A 343 -6.91 -19.12 22.08
N VAL A 344 -5.61 -19.15 21.87
CA VAL A 344 -4.61 -19.55 22.87
C VAL A 344 -3.66 -18.39 23.09
N ILE A 345 -3.75 -17.78 24.27
CA ILE A 345 -2.93 -16.63 24.67
C ILE A 345 -1.93 -17.07 25.74
N ILE A 346 -0.64 -16.92 25.46
CA ILE A 346 0.47 -17.34 26.33
C ILE A 346 1.36 -16.14 26.63
N GLY A 347 1.61 -15.89 27.92
CA GLY A 347 2.44 -14.78 28.35
C GLY A 347 2.48 -14.56 29.86
N ARG A 348 3.46 -13.80 30.34
CA ARG A 348 3.51 -13.37 31.75
C ARG A 348 2.93 -11.98 31.94
N GLY A 349 2.02 -11.86 32.91
CA GLY A 349 1.48 -10.56 33.31
C GLY A 349 0.50 -9.95 32.30
N ASN A 350 -0.12 -10.79 31.47
CA ASN A 350 -1.14 -10.36 30.53
C ASN A 350 -2.45 -10.06 31.27
N THR A 351 -3.12 -9.00 30.86
CA THR A 351 -4.52 -8.74 31.20
C THR A 351 -5.36 -9.30 30.06
N ILE A 352 -6.29 -10.21 30.37
CA ILE A 352 -7.14 -10.85 29.36
C ILE A 352 -8.57 -10.67 29.81
N SER A 353 -9.36 -10.02 28.95
CA SER A 353 -10.80 -9.88 29.12
C SER A 353 -11.52 -10.83 28.16
N TYR A 354 -12.43 -11.62 28.70
CA TYR A 354 -13.35 -12.46 27.97
C TYR A 354 -14.75 -11.87 28.12
N GLU A 355 -15.51 -11.73 27.04
CA GLU A 355 -16.95 -11.41 27.11
C GLU A 355 -17.83 -12.60 26.71
#